data_AF-A0A7K6TXB2-F1
#
_entry.id   AF-A0A7K6TXB2-F1
#
_cell.length_a   1.000
_cell.length_b   1.000
_cell.length_c   1.000
_cell.angle_alpha   90.00
_cell.angle_beta   90.00
_cell.angle_gamma   90.00
#
_symmetry.space_group_name_H-M   'P 1'
#
loop_
_entity.id
_entity.type
_entity.pdbx_description
1 polymer ?
#
loop_
_entity_poly.entity_id
_entity_poly.type
_entity_poly.pdbx_seq_one_letter_code
_entity_poly.pdbx_strand_id
1 'polypeptide(L)'
;VQPPEKPLQAEEWNRLKESFQSPEVFEEVMLNSMVRSNSSIDVAKSLLTHVAKSNGDIAYNLLVKYLALCVQQGQTSEIRDMYDIMKIRFRILESGAYNLLIRGLSNSDQWRMALTLLEEVKKILIPSRSNYQSCIKAAGRHQEMNLAFQLYHEMLAKGLVPTLDVLQALFDFSRGMGAAELQKELFGILLYLRENQIYPHKTFMWSIKLWFESIPGGNWRGHLTDIKDSGQCPVCSHQLEDSDLSEEEYNNLRERIIKDVIHGTDTFRKTSPQEFEAFQTFVKNRLPFDIVIDGLNVSHVKPRKMQCENV
;
A
#
# COMPACT_ATOMS: atom_id res chain seq x y z
N VAL A 1 -1.91 -26.58 -13.09
CA VAL A 1 -1.96 -27.90 -12.44
C VAL A 1 -2.78 -27.74 -11.18
N GLN A 2 -3.76 -28.62 -10.92
CA GLN A 2 -4.53 -28.56 -9.68
C GLN A 2 -3.68 -29.16 -8.54
N PRO A 3 -3.53 -28.47 -7.38
CA PRO A 3 -2.85 -29.03 -6.24
C PRO A 3 -3.59 -30.24 -5.66
N PRO A 4 -2.89 -31.23 -5.11
CA PRO A 4 -3.52 -32.31 -4.36
C PRO A 4 -4.29 -31.79 -3.15
N GLU A 5 -5.39 -32.45 -2.80
CA GLU A 5 -6.20 -32.10 -1.62
C GLU A 5 -5.58 -32.59 -0.30
N LYS A 6 -4.71 -33.62 -0.38
CA LYS A 6 -4.04 -34.25 0.76
C LYS A 6 -2.54 -34.43 0.50
N PRO A 7 -1.72 -34.55 1.55
CA PRO A 7 -0.31 -34.90 1.42
C PRO A 7 -0.13 -36.20 0.63
N LEU A 8 0.86 -36.23 -0.26
CA LEU A 8 1.15 -37.38 -1.12
C LEU A 8 2.45 -38.07 -0.71
N GLN A 9 2.52 -39.37 -0.98
CA GLN A 9 3.75 -40.17 -0.85
C GLN A 9 4.70 -39.94 -2.04
N ALA A 10 5.94 -40.39 -1.92
CA ALA A 10 6.98 -40.15 -2.93
C ALA A 10 6.60 -40.74 -4.31
N GLU A 11 5.99 -41.92 -4.34
CA GLU A 11 5.57 -42.59 -5.58
C GLU A 11 4.44 -41.82 -6.28
N GLU A 12 3.54 -41.20 -5.52
CA GLU A 12 2.45 -40.38 -6.05
C GLU A 12 2.99 -39.06 -6.64
N TRP A 13 3.95 -38.44 -5.97
CA TRP A 13 4.65 -37.26 -6.51
C TRP A 13 5.38 -37.58 -7.81
N ASN A 14 6.08 -38.72 -7.88
CA ASN A 14 6.75 -39.17 -9.10
C ASN A 14 5.75 -39.33 -10.27
N ARG A 15 4.61 -39.98 -10.05
CA ARG A 15 3.57 -40.15 -11.10
C ARG A 15 3.02 -38.81 -11.59
N LEU A 16 2.79 -37.85 -10.69
CA LEU A 16 2.34 -36.51 -11.08
C LEU A 16 3.41 -35.76 -11.87
N LYS A 17 4.67 -35.92 -11.51
CA LYS A 17 5.80 -35.30 -12.21
C LYS A 17 6.01 -35.90 -13.60
N GLU A 18 5.93 -37.22 -13.73
CA GLU A 18 6.07 -37.94 -15.01
C GLU A 18 4.93 -37.64 -15.99
N SER A 19 3.72 -37.41 -15.49
CA SER A 19 2.56 -37.02 -16.31
C SER A 19 2.51 -35.52 -16.64
N PHE A 20 3.42 -34.73 -16.08
CA PHE A 20 3.48 -33.29 -16.33
C PHE A 20 4.32 -32.97 -17.58
N GLN A 21 3.82 -32.07 -18.42
CA GLN A 21 4.42 -31.74 -19.72
C GLN A 21 5.88 -31.26 -19.64
N SER A 22 6.26 -30.60 -18.55
CA SER A 22 7.59 -30.02 -18.32
C SER A 22 8.11 -30.39 -16.92
N PRO A 23 8.61 -31.62 -16.72
CA PRO A 23 9.01 -32.13 -15.40
C PRO A 23 10.04 -31.26 -14.67
N GLU A 24 10.88 -30.53 -15.40
CA GLU A 24 11.93 -29.65 -14.89
C GLU A 24 11.42 -28.43 -14.10
N VAL A 25 10.19 -27.98 -14.35
CA VAL A 25 9.55 -26.87 -13.62
C VAL A 25 8.37 -27.33 -12.75
N PHE A 26 8.17 -28.65 -12.63
CA PHE A 26 7.01 -29.23 -11.96
C PHE A 26 6.83 -28.72 -10.53
N GLU A 27 7.87 -28.82 -9.70
CA GLU A 27 7.85 -28.43 -8.30
C GLU A 27 7.48 -26.95 -8.14
N GLU A 28 8.03 -26.10 -9.02
CA GLU A 28 7.80 -24.67 -8.99
C GLU A 28 6.36 -24.33 -9.35
N VAL A 29 5.86 -24.89 -10.44
CA VAL A 29 4.48 -24.72 -10.92
C VAL A 29 3.49 -25.24 -9.87
N MET A 30 3.79 -26.38 -9.26
CA MET A 30 2.94 -26.98 -8.23
C MET A 30 2.86 -26.10 -6.98
N LEU A 31 3.99 -25.65 -6.42
CA LEU A 31 3.99 -24.74 -5.26
C LEU A 31 3.31 -23.40 -5.57
N ASN A 32 3.54 -22.83 -6.76
CA ASN A 32 2.82 -21.63 -7.20
C ASN A 32 1.30 -21.85 -7.21
N SER A 33 0.85 -23.03 -7.66
CA SER A 33 -0.56 -23.36 -7.62
C SER A 33 -1.08 -23.55 -6.20
N MET A 34 -0.29 -24.15 -5.30
CA MET A 34 -0.65 -24.27 -3.88
C MET A 34 -0.84 -22.90 -3.22
N VAL A 35 0.03 -21.93 -3.51
CA VAL A 35 -0.10 -20.54 -3.01
C VAL A 35 -1.39 -19.90 -3.54
N ARG A 36 -1.65 -20.00 -4.85
CA ARG A 36 -2.85 -19.42 -5.47
C ARG A 36 -4.15 -20.04 -4.94
N SER A 37 -4.15 -21.34 -4.69
CA SER A 37 -5.30 -22.08 -4.17
C SER A 37 -5.36 -22.10 -2.64
N ASN A 38 -4.41 -21.46 -1.95
CA ASN A 38 -4.25 -21.52 -0.50
C ASN A 38 -4.31 -22.96 0.07
N SER A 39 -3.65 -23.90 -0.60
CA SER A 39 -3.64 -25.33 -0.22
C SER A 39 -3.01 -25.55 1.16
N SER A 40 -3.36 -26.64 1.85
CA SER A 40 -2.76 -26.96 3.16
C SER A 40 -1.23 -26.97 3.10
N ILE A 41 -0.58 -26.39 4.12
CA ILE A 41 0.88 -26.46 4.28
C ILE A 41 1.40 -27.89 4.32
N ASP A 42 0.61 -28.87 4.76
CA ASP A 42 1.03 -30.28 4.81
C ASP A 42 1.23 -30.87 3.40
N VAL A 43 0.42 -30.44 2.43
CA VAL A 43 0.58 -30.82 1.03
C VAL A 43 1.90 -30.28 0.51
N ALA A 44 2.19 -29.00 0.77
CA ALA A 44 3.45 -28.36 0.38
C ALA A 44 4.66 -29.02 1.06
N LYS A 45 4.57 -29.33 2.36
CA LYS A 45 5.61 -30.07 3.10
C LYS A 45 5.88 -31.44 2.50
N SER A 46 4.84 -32.16 2.09
CA SER A 46 5.01 -33.49 1.46
C SER A 46 5.79 -33.39 0.15
N LEU A 47 5.52 -32.37 -0.66
CA LEU A 47 6.29 -32.08 -1.88
C LEU A 47 7.74 -31.70 -1.55
N LEU A 48 7.96 -30.80 -0.61
CA LEU A 48 9.30 -30.39 -0.20
C LEU A 48 10.13 -31.56 0.37
N THR A 49 9.49 -32.44 1.15
CA THR A 49 10.13 -33.65 1.69
C THR A 49 10.52 -34.61 0.56
N HIS A 50 9.65 -34.78 -0.44
CA HIS A 50 9.96 -35.56 -1.63
C HIS A 50 11.15 -34.97 -2.39
N VAL A 51 11.16 -33.66 -2.62
CA VAL A 51 12.27 -32.95 -3.31
C VAL A 51 13.59 -33.11 -2.55
N ALA A 52 13.57 -32.91 -1.23
CA ALA A 52 14.76 -33.06 -0.39
C ALA A 52 15.33 -34.48 -0.44
N LYS A 53 14.48 -35.52 -0.47
CA LYS A 53 14.91 -36.92 -0.59
C LYS A 53 15.48 -37.24 -1.97
N SER A 54 14.87 -36.72 -3.03
CA SER A 54 15.28 -37.02 -4.41
C SER A 54 16.54 -36.26 -4.83
N ASN A 55 16.66 -34.99 -4.45
CA ASN A 55 17.74 -34.10 -4.91
C ASN A 55 18.82 -33.87 -3.84
N GLY A 56 18.61 -34.33 -2.61
CA GLY A 56 19.48 -34.06 -1.47
C GLY A 56 19.34 -32.64 -0.89
N ASP A 57 18.69 -31.73 -1.61
CA ASP A 57 18.49 -30.34 -1.18
C ASP A 57 17.24 -29.70 -1.80
N ILE A 58 16.75 -28.62 -1.18
CA ILE A 58 15.59 -27.83 -1.66
C ILE A 58 16.09 -26.48 -2.20
N ALA A 59 15.79 -26.18 -3.47
CA ALA A 59 16.17 -24.92 -4.09
C ALA A 59 15.53 -23.70 -3.41
N TYR A 60 16.26 -22.57 -3.41
CA TYR A 60 15.86 -21.32 -2.75
C TYR A 60 14.47 -20.81 -3.17
N ASN A 61 14.17 -20.84 -4.46
CA ASN A 61 12.88 -20.40 -5.00
C ASN A 61 11.68 -21.22 -4.47
N LEU A 62 11.86 -22.51 -4.19
CA LEU A 62 10.82 -23.35 -3.60
C LEU A 62 10.59 -22.98 -2.13
N LEU A 63 11.66 -22.70 -1.39
CA LEU A 63 11.57 -22.22 0.00
C LEU A 63 10.82 -20.89 0.10
N VAL A 64 11.08 -19.95 -0.81
CA VAL A 64 10.37 -18.65 -0.86
C VAL A 64 8.87 -18.85 -1.13
N LYS A 65 8.50 -19.77 -2.02
CA LYS A 65 7.08 -20.07 -2.31
C LYS A 65 6.37 -20.74 -1.14
N TYR A 66 7.06 -21.68 -0.47
CA TYR A 66 6.55 -22.28 0.76
C TYR A 66 6.38 -21.23 1.87
N LEU A 67 7.38 -20.38 2.08
CA LEU A 67 7.29 -19.26 3.02
C LEU A 67 6.10 -18.35 2.70
N ALA A 68 5.85 -18.03 1.43
CA ALA A 68 4.69 -17.25 1.02
C ALA A 68 3.35 -17.90 1.44
N LEU A 69 3.22 -19.22 1.27
CA LEU A 69 2.07 -19.98 1.73
C LEU A 69 1.93 -19.95 3.27
N CYS A 70 3.03 -20.13 4.00
CA CYS A 70 3.04 -20.04 5.47
C CYS A 70 2.60 -18.66 5.97
N VAL A 71 3.09 -17.59 5.34
CA VAL A 71 2.70 -16.20 5.64
C VAL A 71 1.22 -15.96 5.36
N GLN A 72 0.70 -16.48 4.25
CA GLN A 72 -0.72 -16.36 3.89
C GLN A 72 -1.64 -17.07 4.90
N GLN A 73 -1.19 -18.19 5.48
CA GLN A 73 -1.94 -18.96 6.47
C GLN A 73 -1.64 -18.58 7.93
N GLY A 74 -0.73 -17.63 8.17
CA GLY A 74 -0.36 -17.21 9.53
C GLY A 74 0.43 -18.27 10.32
N GLN A 75 1.09 -19.19 9.64
CA GLN A 75 1.82 -20.32 10.25
C GLN A 75 3.15 -19.85 10.84
N THR A 76 3.10 -19.26 12.03
CA THR A 76 4.25 -18.56 12.65
C THR A 76 5.43 -19.48 12.95
N SER A 77 5.18 -20.71 13.41
CA SER A 77 6.24 -21.70 13.62
C SER A 77 6.98 -22.02 12.32
N GLU A 78 6.24 -22.27 11.24
CA GLU A 78 6.81 -22.56 9.92
C GLU A 78 7.61 -21.38 9.36
N ILE A 79 7.13 -20.15 9.56
CA ILE A 79 7.84 -18.93 9.13
C ILE A 79 9.19 -18.82 9.84
N ARG A 80 9.23 -19.18 11.13
CA ARG A 80 10.46 -19.18 11.93
C ARG A 80 11.41 -20.29 11.50
N ASP A 81 10.92 -21.51 11.33
CA ASP A 81 11.74 -22.63 10.85
C ASP A 81 12.33 -22.30 9.47
N MET A 82 11.52 -21.68 8.60
CA MET A 82 11.97 -21.21 7.29
C MET A 82 13.05 -20.12 7.38
N TYR A 83 12.92 -19.17 8.31
CA TYR A 83 13.96 -18.19 8.56
C TYR A 83 15.29 -18.85 8.95
N ASP A 84 15.25 -19.79 9.89
CA ASP A 84 16.45 -20.47 10.40
C ASP A 84 17.11 -21.32 9.29
N ILE A 85 16.32 -22.10 8.53
CA ILE A 85 16.80 -22.86 7.38
C ILE A 85 17.45 -21.95 6.35
N MET A 86 16.79 -20.83 6.00
CA MET A 86 17.30 -19.93 4.98
C MET A 86 18.56 -19.19 5.43
N LYS A 87 18.69 -18.80 6.70
CA LYS A 87 19.91 -18.16 7.22
C LYS A 87 21.10 -19.11 7.32
N ILE A 88 20.86 -20.39 7.66
CA ILE A 88 21.92 -21.41 7.72
C ILE A 88 22.44 -21.71 6.31
N ARG A 89 21.54 -21.80 5.33
CA ARG A 89 21.87 -22.23 3.96
C ARG A 89 22.30 -21.11 3.04
N PHE A 90 21.83 -19.88 3.27
CA PHE A 90 22.08 -18.75 2.38
C PHE A 90 22.61 -17.54 3.16
N ARG A 91 23.79 -17.05 2.75
CA ARG A 91 24.46 -15.93 3.42
C ARG A 91 23.66 -14.62 3.34
N ILE A 92 22.95 -14.39 2.24
CA ILE A 92 22.15 -13.18 1.98
C ILE A 92 20.81 -13.62 1.42
N LEU A 93 19.72 -13.08 1.97
CA LEU A 93 18.37 -13.26 1.45
C LEU A 93 18.02 -12.09 0.54
N GLU A 94 17.27 -12.35 -0.52
CA GLU A 94 16.77 -11.29 -1.38
C GLU A 94 15.67 -10.45 -0.69
N SER A 95 15.38 -9.27 -1.24
CA SER A 95 14.38 -8.35 -0.69
C SER A 95 12.98 -8.98 -0.57
N GLY A 96 12.60 -9.84 -1.52
CA GLY A 96 11.34 -10.57 -1.49
C GLY A 96 11.18 -11.48 -0.27
N ALA A 97 12.23 -12.23 0.09
CA ALA A 97 12.22 -13.11 1.25
C ALA A 97 12.12 -12.32 2.57
N TYR A 98 12.90 -11.24 2.73
CA TYR A 98 12.78 -10.36 3.91
C TYR A 98 11.39 -9.73 4.01
N ASN A 99 10.79 -9.31 2.89
CA ASN A 99 9.43 -8.78 2.87
C ASN A 99 8.41 -9.80 3.41
N LEU A 100 8.51 -11.06 2.99
CA LEU A 100 7.64 -12.14 3.48
C LEU A 100 7.86 -12.43 4.96
N LEU A 101 9.12 -12.56 5.40
CA LEU A 101 9.47 -12.81 6.80
C LEU A 101 8.97 -11.70 7.73
N ILE A 102 9.27 -10.44 7.40
CA ILE A 102 8.83 -9.28 8.18
C ILE A 102 7.31 -9.23 8.22
N ARG A 103 6.64 -9.41 7.07
CA ARG A 103 5.17 -9.41 7.02
C ARG A 103 4.56 -10.52 7.88
N GLY A 104 5.05 -11.74 7.75
CA GLY A 104 4.59 -12.91 8.50
C GLY A 104 4.74 -12.72 10.01
N LEU A 105 5.96 -12.43 10.45
CA LEU A 105 6.29 -12.27 11.87
C LEU A 105 5.63 -11.03 12.49
N SER A 106 5.45 -9.95 11.72
CA SER A 106 4.76 -8.75 12.21
C SER A 106 3.29 -9.00 12.55
N ASN A 107 2.67 -10.05 12.02
CA ASN A 107 1.28 -10.42 12.29
C ASN A 107 1.14 -11.48 13.39
N SER A 108 2.23 -11.82 14.09
CA SER A 108 2.23 -12.80 15.16
C SER A 108 2.78 -12.23 16.48
N ASP A 109 2.84 -13.09 17.50
CA ASP A 109 3.50 -12.82 18.77
C ASP A 109 5.02 -12.60 18.63
N GLN A 110 5.62 -13.07 17.53
CA GLN A 110 7.04 -12.90 17.20
C GLN A 110 7.35 -11.54 16.54
N TRP A 111 6.46 -10.54 16.63
CA TRP A 111 6.64 -9.25 15.96
C TRP A 111 7.94 -8.51 16.32
N ARG A 112 8.52 -8.75 17.50
CA ARG A 112 9.84 -8.23 17.88
C ARG A 112 10.94 -8.72 16.95
N MET A 113 10.86 -9.98 16.50
CA MET A 113 11.77 -10.52 15.50
C MET A 113 11.60 -9.81 14.15
N ALA A 114 10.38 -9.40 13.79
CA ALA A 114 10.15 -8.59 12.58
C ALA A 114 10.87 -7.24 12.65
N LEU A 115 10.95 -6.60 13.84
CA LEU A 115 11.75 -5.39 14.04
C LEU A 115 13.25 -5.68 13.89
N THR A 116 13.75 -6.76 14.47
CA THR A 116 15.16 -7.17 14.30
C THR A 116 15.49 -7.37 12.82
N LEU A 117 14.60 -8.02 12.06
CA LEU A 117 14.77 -8.19 10.62
C LEU A 117 14.72 -6.86 9.86
N LEU A 118 13.86 -5.93 10.26
CA LEU A 118 13.84 -4.59 9.69
C LEU A 118 15.19 -3.89 9.88
N GLU A 119 15.78 -3.98 11.08
CA GLU A 119 17.12 -3.43 11.37
C GLU A 119 18.25 -4.14 10.60
N GLU A 120 18.14 -5.45 10.39
CA GLU A 120 19.06 -6.18 9.52
C GLU A 120 18.98 -5.69 8.09
N VAL A 121 17.76 -5.54 7.55
CA VAL A 121 17.53 -5.03 6.19
C VAL A 121 18.12 -3.65 6.05
N LYS A 122 17.92 -2.73 7.02
CA LYS A 122 18.50 -1.38 6.99
C LYS A 122 20.03 -1.35 6.85
N LYS A 123 20.74 -2.39 7.30
CA LYS A 123 22.21 -2.48 7.20
C LYS A 123 22.69 -2.92 5.82
N ILE A 124 21.84 -3.57 5.03
CA ILE A 124 22.22 -4.18 3.75
C ILE A 124 21.48 -3.58 2.54
N LEU A 125 20.28 -3.03 2.75
CA LEU A 125 19.32 -2.62 1.73
C LEU A 125 18.45 -1.46 2.25
N ILE A 126 17.71 -0.82 1.34
CA ILE A 126 16.65 0.13 1.71
C ILE A 126 15.38 -0.70 2.00
N PRO A 127 14.82 -0.67 3.23
CA PRO A 127 13.58 -1.39 3.51
C PRO A 127 12.44 -0.85 2.66
N SER A 128 11.57 -1.75 2.21
CA SER A 128 10.40 -1.39 1.42
C SER A 128 9.34 -0.69 2.27
N ARG A 129 8.44 0.05 1.62
CA ARG A 129 7.20 0.55 2.22
C ARG A 129 6.46 -0.53 3.01
N SER A 130 6.39 -1.74 2.47
CA SER A 130 5.69 -2.85 3.13
C SER A 130 6.35 -3.27 4.44
N ASN A 131 7.68 -3.18 4.56
CA ASN A 131 8.38 -3.55 5.79
C ASN A 131 8.02 -2.59 6.92
N TYR A 132 8.12 -1.29 6.68
CA TYR A 132 7.74 -0.27 7.67
C TYR A 132 6.28 -0.42 8.08
N GLN A 133 5.36 -0.53 7.12
CA GLN A 133 3.93 -0.65 7.42
C GLN A 133 3.60 -1.88 8.26
N SER A 134 4.26 -3.01 7.99
CA SER A 134 4.13 -4.23 8.81
C SER A 134 4.56 -3.99 10.26
N CYS A 135 5.74 -3.39 10.46
CA CYS A 135 6.27 -3.10 11.79
C CYS A 135 5.47 -2.02 12.54
N ILE A 136 5.00 -0.96 11.86
CA ILE A 136 4.15 0.08 12.44
C ILE A 136 2.84 -0.53 12.96
N LYS A 137 2.16 -1.34 12.12
CA LYS A 137 0.92 -2.03 12.52
C LYS A 137 1.15 -2.99 13.69
N ALA A 138 2.29 -3.68 13.71
CA ALA A 138 2.64 -4.56 14.82
C ALA A 138 2.85 -3.79 16.12
N ALA A 139 3.67 -2.73 16.10
CA ALA A 139 3.89 -1.88 17.27
C ALA A 139 2.57 -1.32 17.82
N GLY A 140 1.67 -0.85 16.93
CA GLY A 140 0.34 -0.39 17.32
C GLY A 140 -0.54 -1.48 17.95
N ARG A 141 -0.59 -2.70 17.36
CA ARG A 141 -1.31 -3.85 17.95
C ARG A 141 -0.83 -4.21 19.36
N HIS A 142 0.46 -3.98 19.63
CA HIS A 142 1.08 -4.23 20.93
C HIS A 142 1.15 -2.99 21.82
N GLN A 143 0.38 -1.92 21.49
CA GLN A 143 0.27 -0.68 22.27
C GLN A 143 1.60 0.09 22.44
N GLU A 144 2.58 -0.14 21.58
CA GLU A 144 3.85 0.58 21.57
C GLU A 144 3.81 1.75 20.59
N MET A 145 2.91 2.70 20.85
CA MET A 145 2.63 3.80 19.93
C MET A 145 3.84 4.72 19.70
N ASN A 146 4.70 4.93 20.70
CA ASN A 146 5.93 5.71 20.52
C ASN A 146 6.85 5.07 19.45
N LEU A 147 6.99 3.75 19.47
CA LEU A 147 7.75 3.02 18.45
C LEU A 147 7.03 3.06 17.10
N ALA A 148 5.70 2.94 17.09
CA ALA A 148 4.91 3.03 15.86
C ALA A 148 5.12 4.38 15.15
N PHE A 149 5.10 5.49 15.90
CA PHE A 149 5.36 6.82 15.35
C PHE A 149 6.83 7.06 14.99
N GLN A 150 7.78 6.51 15.75
CA GLN A 150 9.19 6.54 15.36
C GLN A 150 9.41 5.88 13.98
N LEU A 151 8.83 4.69 13.77
CA LEU A 151 8.91 3.98 12.49
C LEU A 151 8.16 4.71 11.36
N TYR A 152 7.03 5.35 11.68
CA TYR A 152 6.28 6.20 10.75
C TYR A 152 7.12 7.39 10.27
N HIS A 153 7.75 8.12 11.18
CA HIS A 153 8.62 9.26 10.84
C HIS A 153 9.85 8.83 10.05
N GLU A 154 10.46 7.70 10.42
CA GLU A 154 11.59 7.15 9.65
C GLU A 154 11.16 6.77 8.23
N MET A 155 9.97 6.20 8.05
CA MET A 155 9.39 5.89 6.75
C MET A 155 9.23 7.16 5.90
N LEU A 156 8.66 8.23 6.48
CA LEU A 156 8.51 9.53 5.79
C LEU A 156 9.86 10.16 5.42
N ALA A 157 10.84 10.12 6.33
CA ALA A 157 12.18 10.66 6.09
C ALA A 157 12.91 9.95 4.93
N LYS A 158 12.50 8.73 4.59
CA LYS A 158 13.01 7.98 3.43
C LYS A 158 12.21 8.22 2.14
N GLY A 159 11.26 9.16 2.14
CA GLY A 159 10.40 9.46 1.00
C GLY A 159 9.37 8.37 0.71
N LEU A 160 9.08 7.49 1.66
CA LEU A 160 8.10 6.42 1.48
C LEU A 160 6.71 6.91 1.89
N VAL A 161 5.77 6.88 0.94
CA VAL A 161 4.39 7.36 1.15
C VAL A 161 3.56 6.31 1.91
N PRO A 162 2.95 6.64 3.06
CA PRO A 162 2.12 5.73 3.85
C PRO A 162 0.82 5.40 3.13
N THR A 163 0.38 4.14 3.20
CA THR A 163 -0.97 3.76 2.74
C THR A 163 -2.05 4.21 3.72
N LEU A 164 -3.27 4.42 3.22
CA LEU A 164 -4.43 4.71 4.06
C LEU A 164 -4.61 3.64 5.16
N ASP A 165 -4.32 2.37 4.86
CA ASP A 165 -4.42 1.30 5.87
C ASP A 165 -3.46 1.45 7.05
N VAL A 166 -2.25 2.00 6.86
CA VAL A 166 -1.32 2.20 7.99
C VAL A 166 -1.72 3.42 8.80
N LEU A 167 -2.19 4.48 8.12
CA LEU A 167 -2.72 5.67 8.79
C LEU A 167 -3.96 5.32 9.60
N GLN A 168 -4.92 4.57 9.03
CA GLN A 168 -6.10 4.08 9.75
C GLN A 168 -5.70 3.28 10.99
N ALA A 169 -4.73 2.38 10.86
CA ALA A 169 -4.27 1.56 11.99
C ALA A 169 -3.72 2.41 13.15
N LEU A 170 -3.01 3.50 12.86
CA LEU A 170 -2.52 4.43 13.89
C LEU A 170 -3.68 5.07 14.67
N PHE A 171 -4.77 5.46 14.00
CA PHE A 171 -5.98 5.96 14.69
C PHE A 171 -6.67 4.86 15.49
N ASP A 172 -6.84 3.67 14.91
CA ASP A 172 -7.51 2.54 15.55
C ASP A 172 -6.84 2.12 16.86
N PHE A 173 -5.50 2.10 16.90
CA PHE A 173 -4.71 1.73 18.07
C PHE A 173 -4.51 2.86 19.08
N SER A 174 -4.82 4.11 18.71
CA SER A 174 -4.69 5.26 19.61
C SER A 174 -5.96 5.56 20.42
N ARG A 175 -7.03 4.78 20.23
CA ARG A 175 -8.32 5.02 20.89
C ARG A 175 -8.20 4.88 22.42
N GLY A 176 -8.74 5.86 23.14
CA GLY A 176 -8.71 5.90 24.61
C GLY A 176 -7.34 6.23 25.20
N MET A 177 -6.33 6.51 24.37
CA MET A 177 -5.02 6.97 24.83
C MET A 177 -5.03 8.49 25.02
N GLY A 178 -4.67 8.95 26.21
CA GLY A 178 -4.72 10.36 26.60
C GLY A 178 -3.42 11.15 26.46
N ALA A 179 -2.35 10.56 25.90
CA ALA A 179 -1.05 11.23 25.80
C ALA A 179 -1.12 12.41 24.80
N ALA A 180 -0.71 13.61 25.25
CA ALA A 180 -0.76 14.82 24.44
C ALA A 180 0.13 14.71 23.18
N GLU A 181 1.27 14.04 23.31
CA GLU A 181 2.21 13.77 22.23
C GLU A 181 1.55 12.92 21.14
N LEU A 182 0.80 11.87 21.54
CA LEU A 182 0.09 11.00 20.61
C LEU A 182 -1.01 11.74 19.84
N GLN A 183 -1.73 12.62 20.53
CA GLN A 183 -2.74 13.45 19.87
C GLN A 183 -2.11 14.36 18.81
N LYS A 184 -0.98 15.01 19.15
CA LYS A 184 -0.24 15.87 18.22
C LYS A 184 0.17 15.12 16.94
N GLU A 185 0.65 13.88 17.08
CA GLU A 185 1.01 13.04 15.94
C GLU A 185 -0.18 12.74 15.03
N LEU A 186 -1.33 12.40 15.61
CA LEU A 186 -2.56 12.09 14.85
C LEU A 186 -3.13 13.33 14.16
N PHE A 187 -3.06 14.50 14.79
CA PHE A 187 -3.38 15.77 14.13
C PHE A 187 -2.42 16.05 12.96
N GLY A 188 -1.13 15.74 13.12
CA GLY A 188 -0.16 15.80 12.02
C GLY A 188 -0.58 14.96 10.82
N ILE A 189 -1.11 13.75 11.05
CA ILE A 189 -1.66 12.91 9.96
C ILE A 189 -2.87 13.57 9.29
N LEU A 190 -3.78 14.19 10.05
CA LEU A 190 -4.93 14.89 9.46
C LEU A 190 -4.50 16.07 8.59
N LEU A 191 -3.49 16.82 9.01
CA LEU A 191 -2.89 17.88 8.20
C LEU A 191 -2.24 17.33 6.94
N TYR A 192 -1.46 16.24 7.07
CA TYR A 192 -0.89 15.55 5.91
C TYR A 192 -1.96 15.12 4.89
N LEU A 193 -3.09 14.56 5.35
CA LEU A 193 -4.21 14.20 4.46
C LEU A 193 -4.79 15.43 3.75
N ARG A 194 -4.97 16.54 4.47
CA ARG A 194 -5.48 17.81 3.92
C ARG A 194 -4.53 18.39 2.87
N GLU A 195 -3.25 18.56 3.24
CA GLU A 195 -2.21 19.19 2.41
C GLU A 195 -1.95 18.42 1.11
N ASN A 196 -2.16 17.10 1.11
CA ASN A 196 -1.96 16.24 -0.04
C ASN A 196 -3.28 15.87 -0.76
N GLN A 197 -4.41 16.46 -0.37
CA GLN A 197 -5.75 16.17 -0.92
C GLN A 197 -6.08 14.66 -0.94
N ILE A 198 -5.69 13.96 0.14
CA ILE A 198 -5.89 12.52 0.28
C ILE A 198 -7.19 12.30 1.07
N TYR A 199 -8.20 11.78 0.37
CA TYR A 199 -9.50 11.52 0.98
C TYR A 199 -9.57 10.10 1.57
N PRO A 200 -9.79 9.95 2.89
CA PRO A 200 -9.90 8.64 3.53
C PRO A 200 -11.16 7.90 3.06
N HIS A 201 -11.07 6.58 2.92
CA HIS A 201 -12.25 5.74 2.70
C HIS A 201 -13.13 5.65 3.96
N LYS A 202 -14.38 5.18 3.79
CA LYS A 202 -15.41 5.16 4.85
C LYS A 202 -14.94 4.55 6.18
N THR A 203 -14.22 3.44 6.15
CA THR A 203 -13.72 2.80 7.38
C THR A 203 -12.68 3.66 8.09
N PHE A 204 -11.81 4.35 7.34
CA PHE A 204 -10.82 5.24 7.94
C PHE A 204 -11.47 6.51 8.51
N MET A 205 -12.46 7.09 7.82
CA MET A 205 -13.28 8.18 8.40
C MET A 205 -13.93 7.76 9.73
N TRP A 206 -14.41 6.52 9.81
CA TRP A 206 -14.97 5.96 11.05
C TRP A 206 -13.93 5.83 12.16
N SER A 207 -12.71 5.36 11.86
CA SER A 207 -11.60 5.31 12.82
C SER A 207 -11.23 6.70 13.36
N ILE A 208 -11.17 7.72 12.48
CA ILE A 208 -10.92 9.11 12.87
C ILE A 208 -12.03 9.61 13.82
N LYS A 209 -13.31 9.38 13.46
CA LYS A 209 -14.47 9.70 14.31
C LYS A 209 -14.34 9.08 15.70
N LEU A 210 -14.11 7.76 15.77
CA LEU A 210 -14.01 7.05 17.04
C LEU A 210 -12.82 7.51 17.88
N TRP A 211 -11.71 7.88 17.24
CA TRP A 211 -10.57 8.46 17.95
C TRP A 211 -10.94 9.80 18.61
N PHE A 212 -11.52 10.75 17.86
CA PHE A 212 -11.95 12.04 18.43
C PHE A 212 -12.90 11.87 19.62
N GLU A 213 -13.88 10.96 19.51
CA GLU A 213 -14.84 10.66 20.58
C GLU A 213 -14.22 9.96 21.78
N SER A 214 -13.02 9.40 21.64
CA SER A 214 -12.28 8.72 22.71
C SER A 214 -11.31 9.63 23.48
N ILE A 215 -11.12 10.88 23.04
CA ILE A 215 -10.18 11.82 23.67
C ILE A 215 -10.65 12.16 25.10
N PRO A 216 -9.86 11.86 26.15
CA PRO A 216 -10.25 12.15 27.53
C PRO A 216 -10.49 13.65 27.75
N GLY A 217 -11.61 14.00 28.38
CA GLY A 217 -11.99 15.40 28.61
C GLY A 217 -12.55 16.13 27.39
N GLY A 218 -12.59 15.49 26.22
CA GLY A 218 -13.24 16.04 25.02
C GLY A 218 -14.75 15.81 25.02
N ASN A 219 -15.50 16.78 24.48
CA ASN A 219 -16.95 16.66 24.22
C ASN A 219 -17.23 16.45 22.72
N TRP A 220 -16.37 15.71 22.03
CA TRP A 220 -16.49 15.49 20.60
C TRP A 220 -17.65 14.53 20.27
N ARG A 221 -18.41 14.86 19.22
CA ARG A 221 -19.43 13.99 18.61
C ARG A 221 -19.29 14.05 17.10
N GLY A 222 -18.86 12.97 16.48
CA GLY A 222 -18.70 12.90 15.04
C GLY A 222 -19.90 12.25 14.36
N HIS A 223 -20.21 12.70 13.15
CA HIS A 223 -21.28 12.17 12.30
C HIS A 223 -20.75 12.01 10.88
N LEU A 224 -21.02 10.86 10.25
CA LEU A 224 -20.78 10.71 8.82
C LEU A 224 -22.00 11.28 8.07
N THR A 225 -21.75 12.15 7.11
CA THR A 225 -22.79 12.81 6.33
C THR A 225 -22.28 13.12 4.93
N ASP A 226 -23.20 13.46 4.04
CA ASP A 226 -22.92 13.86 2.66
C ASP A 226 -23.18 15.36 2.52
N ILE A 227 -22.25 16.06 1.89
CA ILE A 227 -22.35 17.50 1.65
C ILE A 227 -23.11 17.72 0.34
N LYS A 228 -24.15 18.54 0.41
CA LYS A 228 -24.92 18.95 -0.77
C LYS A 228 -24.13 20.00 -1.56
N ASP A 229 -24.55 20.27 -2.80
CA ASP A 229 -23.92 21.26 -3.70
C ASP A 229 -23.79 22.67 -3.09
N SER A 230 -24.56 22.99 -2.04
CA SER A 230 -24.43 24.24 -1.30
C SER A 230 -23.12 24.37 -0.49
N GLY A 231 -22.37 23.28 -0.30
CA GLY A 231 -21.16 23.26 0.55
C GLY A 231 -21.45 23.37 2.05
N GLN A 232 -22.72 23.42 2.47
CA GLN A 232 -23.10 23.52 3.88
C GLN A 232 -23.28 22.12 4.49
N CYS A 233 -22.63 21.89 5.64
CA CYS A 233 -22.78 20.64 6.39
C CYS A 233 -24.19 20.53 7.01
N PRO A 234 -24.96 19.46 6.73
CA PRO A 234 -26.32 19.32 7.25
C PRO A 234 -26.37 18.99 8.76
N VAL A 235 -25.25 18.64 9.37
CA VAL A 235 -25.18 18.27 10.80
C VAL A 235 -24.83 19.47 11.68
N CYS A 236 -23.76 20.20 11.35
CA CYS A 236 -23.29 21.34 12.15
C CYS A 236 -23.60 22.70 11.52
N SER A 237 -24.22 22.73 10.34
CA SER A 237 -24.52 23.95 9.56
C SER A 237 -23.30 24.79 9.15
N HIS A 238 -22.08 24.26 9.35
CA HIS A 238 -20.84 24.92 8.94
C HIS A 238 -20.71 24.93 7.41
N GLN A 239 -20.27 26.06 6.86
CA GLN A 239 -19.96 26.21 5.44
C GLN A 239 -18.54 25.71 5.19
N LEU A 240 -18.35 24.80 4.24
CA LEU A 240 -17.01 24.39 3.84
C LEU A 240 -16.24 25.55 3.21
N GLU A 241 -14.93 25.60 3.46
CA GLU A 241 -14.02 26.55 2.83
C GLU A 241 -14.03 26.37 1.31
N ASP A 242 -14.10 27.48 0.58
CA ASP A 242 -13.93 27.47 -0.86
C ASP A 242 -12.47 27.17 -1.21
N SER A 243 -12.23 26.40 -2.26
CA SER A 243 -10.89 25.96 -2.67
C SER A 243 -10.22 26.97 -3.61
N ASP A 244 -10.42 28.27 -3.34
CA ASP A 244 -9.80 29.33 -4.12
C ASP A 244 -8.29 29.33 -3.87
N LEU A 245 -7.51 29.24 -4.95
CA LEU A 245 -6.07 29.43 -4.89
C LEU A 245 -5.78 30.89 -4.56
N SER A 246 -4.87 31.13 -3.62
CA SER A 246 -4.29 32.46 -3.48
C SER A 246 -3.55 32.86 -4.76
N GLU A 247 -3.41 34.17 -4.99
CA GLU A 247 -2.70 34.70 -6.15
C GLU A 247 -1.24 34.17 -6.22
N GLU A 248 -0.60 33.98 -5.07
CA GLU A 248 0.73 33.39 -4.96
C GLU A 248 0.74 31.90 -5.39
N GLU A 249 -0.20 31.09 -4.90
CA GLU A 249 -0.32 29.67 -5.29
C GLU A 249 -0.61 29.52 -6.78
N TYR A 250 -1.51 30.35 -7.31
CA TYR A 250 -1.82 30.39 -8.73
C TYR A 250 -0.58 30.72 -9.57
N ASN A 251 0.17 31.76 -9.18
CA ASN A 251 1.37 32.17 -9.90
C ASN A 251 2.47 31.10 -9.85
N ASN A 252 2.69 30.48 -8.68
CA ASN A 252 3.63 29.37 -8.54
C ASN A 252 3.24 28.17 -9.43
N LEU A 253 1.96 27.80 -9.46
CA LEU A 253 1.44 26.73 -10.32
C LEU A 253 1.62 27.07 -11.80
N ARG A 254 1.27 28.30 -12.18
CA ARG A 254 1.39 28.81 -13.55
C ARG A 254 2.84 28.77 -14.05
N GLU A 255 3.79 29.25 -13.25
CA GLU A 255 5.21 29.24 -13.62
C GLU A 255 5.75 27.82 -13.80
N ARG A 256 5.42 26.91 -12.87
CA ARG A 256 5.83 25.49 -12.99
C ARG A 256 5.24 24.82 -14.21
N ILE A 257 3.96 25.04 -14.52
CA ILE A 257 3.35 24.48 -15.73
C ILE A 257 4.03 25.00 -17.00
N ILE A 258 4.30 26.31 -17.09
CA ILE A 258 4.97 26.90 -18.26
C ILE A 258 6.36 26.30 -18.43
N LYS A 259 7.15 26.25 -17.35
CA LYS A 259 8.52 25.73 -17.39
C LYS A 259 8.56 24.22 -17.63
N ASP A 260 7.81 23.46 -16.85
CA ASP A 260 7.96 22.01 -16.74
C ASP A 260 7.01 21.23 -17.64
N VAL A 261 5.96 21.84 -18.22
CA VAL A 261 4.97 21.19 -19.12
C VAL A 261 4.96 21.80 -20.52
N ILE A 262 4.98 23.13 -20.64
CA ILE A 262 4.95 23.79 -21.95
C ILE A 262 6.34 23.78 -22.59
N HIS A 263 7.35 24.34 -21.92
CA HIS A 263 8.73 24.37 -22.43
C HIS A 263 9.41 23.00 -22.28
N GLY A 264 9.55 22.51 -21.05
CA GLY A 264 10.13 21.21 -20.75
C GLY A 264 11.59 21.01 -21.11
N THR A 265 12.06 19.80 -20.80
CA THR A 265 13.39 19.29 -21.20
C THR A 265 13.29 18.21 -22.27
N ASP A 266 12.08 17.82 -22.67
CA ASP A 266 11.83 16.72 -23.60
C ASP A 266 11.75 17.25 -25.04
N THR A 267 12.69 16.83 -25.87
CA THR A 267 12.82 17.19 -27.30
C THR A 267 11.62 16.80 -28.17
N PHE A 268 10.69 15.99 -27.67
CA PHE A 268 9.46 15.62 -28.37
C PHE A 268 8.23 16.48 -28.00
N ARG A 269 8.41 17.52 -27.19
CA ARG A 269 7.33 18.48 -26.90
C ARG A 269 6.99 19.32 -28.12
N LYS A 270 5.69 19.42 -28.38
CA LYS A 270 5.12 19.93 -29.65
C LYS A 270 5.14 21.46 -29.78
N THR A 271 5.21 22.21 -28.67
CA THR A 271 5.00 23.66 -28.68
C THR A 271 6.33 24.41 -28.62
N SER A 272 6.60 25.21 -29.65
CA SER A 272 7.80 26.07 -29.68
C SER A 272 7.62 27.33 -28.81
N PRO A 273 8.72 27.96 -28.33
CA PRO A 273 8.64 29.24 -27.62
C PRO A 273 7.87 30.32 -28.42
N GLN A 274 8.07 30.37 -29.74
CA GLN A 274 7.39 31.33 -30.61
C GLN A 274 5.88 31.06 -30.71
N GLU A 275 5.49 29.79 -30.82
CA GLU A 275 4.06 29.40 -30.84
C GLU A 275 3.37 29.74 -29.52
N PHE A 276 4.03 29.51 -28.39
CA PHE A 276 3.50 29.86 -27.09
C PHE A 276 3.38 31.39 -26.90
N GLU A 277 4.39 32.15 -27.34
CA GLU A 277 4.37 33.62 -27.28
C GLU A 277 3.28 34.23 -28.19
N ALA A 278 3.07 33.64 -29.37
CA ALA A 278 1.97 34.00 -30.26
C ALA A 278 0.61 33.72 -29.61
N PHE A 279 0.44 32.57 -28.93
CA PHE A 279 -0.78 32.26 -28.18
C PHE A 279 -1.02 33.24 -27.02
N GLN A 280 0.02 33.55 -26.23
CA GLN A 280 -0.09 34.54 -25.15
C GLN A 280 -0.50 35.92 -25.67
N THR A 281 0.07 36.34 -26.81
CA THR A 281 -0.28 37.59 -27.48
C THR A 281 -1.73 37.57 -27.97
N PHE A 282 -2.16 36.46 -28.57
CA PHE A 282 -3.55 36.27 -28.98
C PHE A 282 -4.52 36.41 -27.80
N VAL A 283 -4.25 35.74 -26.67
CA VAL A 283 -5.12 35.79 -25.47
C VAL A 283 -5.17 37.21 -24.89
N LYS A 284 -4.02 37.90 -24.77
CA LYS A 284 -3.96 39.29 -24.26
C LYS A 284 -4.73 40.29 -25.13
N ASN A 285 -4.82 40.02 -26.44
CA ASN A 285 -5.51 40.89 -27.41
C ASN A 285 -6.99 40.51 -27.61
N ARG A 286 -7.59 39.78 -26.66
CA ARG A 286 -9.01 39.42 -26.65
C ARG A 286 -9.63 39.86 -25.33
N LEU A 287 -10.96 39.98 -25.33
CA LEU A 287 -11.71 40.21 -24.11
C LEU A 287 -11.53 39.02 -23.15
N PRO A 288 -11.70 39.22 -21.83
CA PRO A 288 -11.64 38.14 -20.85
C PRO A 288 -12.56 36.98 -21.23
N PHE A 289 -12.10 35.76 -20.98
CA PHE A 289 -12.89 34.56 -21.18
C PHE A 289 -13.32 34.03 -19.82
N ASP A 290 -14.61 33.74 -19.66
CA ASP A 290 -15.12 33.11 -18.43
C ASP A 290 -14.89 31.58 -18.45
N ILE A 291 -14.83 30.98 -19.63
CA ILE A 291 -14.74 29.53 -19.83
C ILE A 291 -13.76 29.22 -20.95
N VAL A 292 -12.83 28.29 -20.68
CA VAL A 292 -11.92 27.71 -21.67
C VAL A 292 -12.32 26.26 -21.92
N ILE A 293 -12.49 25.87 -23.19
CA ILE A 293 -12.97 24.55 -23.58
C ILE A 293 -11.83 23.75 -24.22
N ASP A 294 -11.52 22.56 -23.68
CA ASP A 294 -10.68 21.58 -24.36
C ASP A 294 -11.49 20.89 -25.48
N GLY A 295 -11.42 21.46 -26.68
CA GLY A 295 -12.18 20.99 -27.83
C GLY A 295 -11.86 19.55 -28.25
N LEU A 296 -10.62 19.09 -28.08
CA LEU A 296 -10.24 17.72 -28.40
C LEU A 296 -10.92 16.74 -27.46
N ASN A 297 -10.86 17.02 -26.15
CA ASN A 297 -11.53 16.17 -25.17
C ASN A 297 -13.05 16.13 -25.43
N VAL A 298 -13.68 17.29 -25.67
CA VAL A 298 -15.11 17.37 -25.99
C VAL A 298 -15.47 16.56 -27.25
N SER A 299 -14.64 16.60 -28.29
CA SER A 299 -14.90 15.86 -29.53
C SER A 299 -14.84 14.32 -29.38
N HIS A 300 -14.13 13.83 -28.36
CA HIS A 300 -13.93 12.39 -28.12
C HIS A 300 -14.85 11.81 -27.03
N VAL A 301 -15.60 12.64 -26.30
CA VAL A 301 -16.62 12.17 -25.36
C VAL A 301 -17.76 11.55 -26.16
N LYS A 302 -17.86 10.21 -26.17
CA LYS A 302 -19.01 9.51 -26.74
C LYS A 302 -20.29 9.95 -26.02
N PRO A 303 -21.39 10.22 -26.75
CA PRO A 303 -22.66 10.52 -26.10
C PRO A 303 -23.06 9.33 -25.22
N ARG A 304 -23.28 9.57 -23.93
CA ARG A 304 -23.97 8.60 -23.06
C ARG A 304 -25.33 8.33 -23.71
N LYS A 305 -25.58 7.09 -24.15
CA LYS A 305 -26.94 6.64 -24.40
C LYS A 305 -27.70 6.83 -23.09
N MET A 306 -28.60 7.81 -23.02
CA MET A 306 -29.65 7.83 -22.03
C MET A 306 -30.51 6.59 -22.27
N GLN A 307 -30.25 5.51 -21.54
CA GLN A 307 -31.29 4.52 -21.29
C GLN A 307 -32.28 5.17 -20.33
N CYS A 308 -33.23 5.90 -20.91
CA CYS A 308 -34.53 6.07 -20.28
C CYS A 308 -35.25 4.73 -20.41
N GLU A 309 -35.13 3.87 -19.39
CA GLU A 309 -36.16 2.86 -19.14
C GLU A 309 -37.12 3.48 -18.11
N ASN A 310 -38.19 4.09 -18.64
CA ASN A 310 -39.45 4.22 -17.93
C ASN A 310 -40.19 2.88 -18.14
N VAL A 311 -40.34 2.08 -17.08
CA VAL A 311 -41.63 1.58 -16.50
C VAL A 311 -41.32 1.11 -15.08
#